data_AF-W4LBL9-F1
#
_entry.id   AF-W4LBL9-F1
#
_cell.length_a   1.000
_cell.length_b   1.000
_cell.length_c   1.000
_cell.angle_alpha   90.00
_cell.angle_beta   90.00
_cell.angle_gamma   90.00
#
_symmetry.space_group_name_H-M   'P 1'
#
loop_
_entity.id
_entity.type
_entity.pdbx_description
1 polymer ?
#
loop_
_entity_poly.entity_id
_entity_poly.type
_entity_poly.pdbx_seq_one_letter_code
_entity_poly.pdbx_strand_id
1 'polypeptide(L)'
;MLDVVFIWNEEPGGNVEHIADNNLYPEDIECAYETALRFGISRSSGRQIFYGQAGDDSEILVVYEELDATTWYVVTAYRVGEEG
;
A
#
# COMPACT_ATOMS: atom_id res chain seq x y z
N MET A 1 15.68 -11.19 -6.14
CA MET A 1 14.92 -9.97 -5.81
C MET A 1 13.67 -10.05 -6.66
N LEU A 2 12.51 -10.30 -6.05
CA LEU A 2 11.26 -10.35 -6.80
C LEU A 2 10.75 -8.91 -6.89
N ASP A 3 10.78 -8.35 -8.09
CA ASP A 3 10.09 -7.10 -8.42
C ASP A 3 8.60 -7.41 -8.43
N VAL A 4 7.89 -6.94 -7.41
CA VAL A 4 6.42 -6.96 -7.42
C VAL A 4 5.97 -5.76 -8.23
N VAL A 5 5.07 -6.00 -9.18
CA VAL A 5 4.44 -4.97 -9.99
C VAL A 5 3.18 -4.49 -9.29
N PHE A 6 3.15 -3.21 -8.93
CA PHE A 6 1.95 -2.55 -8.40
C PHE A 6 1.05 -2.08 -9.53
N ILE A 7 -0.24 -2.40 -9.43
CA ILE A 7 -1.25 -1.92 -10.38
C ILE A 7 -1.84 -0.61 -9.87
N TRP A 8 -1.63 0.44 -10.66
CA TRP A 8 -2.14 1.78 -10.43
C TRP A 8 -3.27 2.09 -11.42
N ASN A 9 -4.39 2.55 -10.90
CA ASN A 9 -5.55 3.04 -11.63
C ASN A 9 -5.61 4.57 -11.46
N GLU A 10 -5.24 5.26 -12.54
CA GLU A 10 -5.23 6.72 -12.66
C GLU A 10 -6.55 7.28 -13.23
N GLU A 11 -7.57 6.44 -13.45
CA GLU A 11 -8.89 6.90 -13.85
C GLU A 11 -9.53 7.73 -12.71
N PRO A 12 -10.46 8.66 -13.02
CA PRO A 12 -11.14 9.44 -11.98
C PRO A 12 -11.88 8.51 -11.00
N GLY A 13 -11.62 8.67 -9.70
CA GLY A 13 -12.07 7.73 -8.65
C GLY A 13 -11.27 6.42 -8.55
N GLY A 14 -10.13 6.33 -9.24
CA GLY A 14 -9.19 5.22 -9.17
C GLY A 14 -8.41 5.17 -7.86
N ASN A 15 -7.57 4.14 -7.70
CA ASN A 15 -6.80 3.95 -6.47
C ASN A 15 -5.75 5.04 -6.26
N VAL A 16 -5.18 5.62 -7.33
CA VAL A 16 -4.17 6.69 -7.26
C VAL A 16 -4.76 7.95 -6.63
N GLU A 17 -5.95 8.36 -7.07
CA GLU A 17 -6.67 9.50 -6.48
C GLU A 17 -7.03 9.22 -5.02
N HIS A 18 -7.42 7.98 -4.69
CA HIS A 18 -7.78 7.58 -3.33
C HIS A 18 -6.59 7.56 -2.35
N ILE A 19 -5.40 7.12 -2.79
CA ILE A 19 -4.19 7.21 -1.94
C ILE A 19 -3.70 8.66 -1.81
N ALA A 20 -3.84 9.46 -2.86
CA ALA A 20 -3.47 10.88 -2.84
C ALA A 20 -4.36 11.67 -1.86
N ASP A 21 -5.63 11.29 -1.70
CA ASP A 21 -6.53 11.84 -0.66
C ASP A 21 -6.00 11.59 0.76
N ASN A 22 -5.29 10.47 0.96
CA ASN A 22 -4.58 10.15 2.20
C ASN A 22 -3.17 10.77 2.28
N ASN A 23 -2.85 11.66 1.34
CA ASN A 23 -1.56 12.33 1.22
C ASN A 23 -0.39 11.34 1.08
N LEU A 24 -0.64 10.26 0.33
CA LEU A 24 0.31 9.22 -0.04
C LEU A 24 0.40 9.11 -1.56
N TYR A 25 1.59 8.77 -2.05
CA TYR A 25 1.86 8.64 -3.48
C TYR A 25 2.36 7.22 -3.81
N PRO A 26 2.26 6.78 -5.07
CA PRO A 26 2.77 5.48 -5.51
C PRO A 26 4.20 5.20 -5.03
N GLU A 27 5.06 6.21 -5.09
CA GLU A 27 6.45 6.17 -4.60
C GLU A 27 6.56 5.87 -3.10
N ASP A 28 5.63 6.37 -2.27
CA ASP A 28 5.59 6.06 -0.83
C ASP A 28 5.25 4.59 -0.62
N ILE A 29 4.40 4.01 -1.46
CA ILE A 29 3.99 2.61 -1.37
C ILE A 29 5.13 1.69 -1.80
N GLU A 30 5.85 2.07 -2.85
CA GLU A 30 7.05 1.35 -3.29
C GLU A 30 8.13 1.39 -2.19
N CYS A 31 8.39 2.57 -1.61
CA CYS A 31 9.33 2.72 -0.50
C CYS A 31 8.89 1.92 0.74
N ALA A 32 7.59 1.95 1.06
CA ALA A 32 7.02 1.16 2.15
C ALA A 32 7.14 -0.34 1.89
N TYR A 33 7.05 -0.79 0.65
CA TYR A 33 7.28 -2.19 0.31
C TYR A 33 8.75 -2.59 0.49
N GLU A 34 9.69 -1.76 0.06
CA GLU A 34 11.12 -2.00 0.27
C GLU A 34 11.50 -2.04 1.76
N THR A 35 10.85 -1.20 2.56
CA THR A 35 11.03 -1.13 4.02
C THR A 35 10.04 -2.00 4.79
N ALA A 36 9.20 -2.79 4.12
CA ALA A 36 8.11 -3.51 4.76
C ALA A 36 8.64 -4.53 5.77
N LEU A 37 8.37 -4.27 7.05
CA LEU A 37 8.80 -5.16 8.14
C LEU A 37 7.77 -6.27 8.40
N ARG A 38 6.51 -6.05 8.03
CA ARG A 38 5.40 -6.95 8.34
C ARG A 38 4.42 -7.04 7.18
N PHE A 39 4.18 -8.27 6.73
CA PHE A 39 3.09 -8.63 5.85
C PHE A 39 2.06 -9.44 6.65
N GLY A 40 0.78 -9.18 6.41
CA GLY A 40 -0.32 -9.82 7.08
C GLY A 40 -1.51 -10.02 6.15
N ILE A 41 -2.54 -10.67 6.67
CA ILE A 41 -3.82 -10.84 5.98
C ILE A 41 -4.89 -10.34 6.93
N SER A 42 -5.70 -9.39 6.47
CA SER A 42 -6.86 -8.91 7.20
C SER A 42 -7.88 -10.05 7.34
N ARG A 43 -8.09 -10.53 8.57
CA ARG A 43 -9.00 -11.66 8.86
C ARG A 43 -10.48 -11.39 8.53
N SER A 44 -10.93 -10.12 8.52
CA SER A 44 -12.33 -9.80 8.23
C SER A 44 -12.66 -9.73 6.74
N SER A 45 -11.70 -9.33 5.90
CA SER A 45 -11.94 -9.12 4.47
C SER A 45 -11.18 -10.10 3.58
N GLY A 46 -10.24 -10.86 4.13
CA GLY A 46 -9.36 -11.77 3.38
C GLY A 46 -8.29 -11.07 2.54
N ARG A 47 -8.18 -9.74 2.63
CA ARG A 47 -7.23 -8.94 1.83
C ARG A 47 -5.86 -8.88 2.47
N GLN A 48 -4.82 -8.84 1.66
CA GLN A 48 -3.44 -8.73 2.14
C GLN A 48 -3.14 -7.30 2.56
N ILE A 49 -2.32 -7.18 3.60
CA ILE A 49 -1.88 -5.89 4.13
C ILE A 49 -0.40 -5.95 4.42
N PHE A 50 0.29 -4.82 4.28
CA PHE A 50 1.66 -4.68 4.76
C PHE A 50 1.86 -3.35 5.46
N TYR A 51 2.82 -3.36 6.39
CA TYR A 51 3.27 -2.19 7.14
C TYR A 51 4.68 -1.87 6.70
N GLY A 52 4.89 -0.63 6.29
CA GLY A 52 6.18 -0.11 5.85
C GLY A 52 6.33 1.36 6.15
N GLN A 53 7.50 1.91 5.84
CA GLN A 53 7.77 3.34 6.01
C GLN A 53 7.68 4.05 4.67
N ALA A 54 6.89 5.13 4.63
CA ALA A 54 6.87 6.05 3.51
C ALA A 54 8.23 6.78 3.39
N GLY A 55 8.45 7.51 2.29
CA GLY A 55 9.70 8.26 2.07
C GLY A 55 9.99 9.32 3.14
N ASP A 56 8.97 9.73 3.89
CA ASP A 56 9.04 10.67 5.02
C ASP A 56 9.26 9.96 6.39
N ASP A 57 9.71 8.70 6.41
CA ASP A 57 9.89 7.85 7.61
C ASP A 57 8.57 7.51 8.38
N SER A 58 7.45 8.08 7.93
CA SER A 58 6.11 7.81 8.46
C SER A 58 5.68 6.36 8.24
N GLU A 59 5.20 5.69 9.28
CA GLU A 59 4.64 4.34 9.15
C GLU A 59 3.29 4.38 8.42
N ILE A 60 3.16 3.57 7.37
CA ILE A 60 1.94 3.44 6.58
C ILE A 60 1.50 1.99 6.50
N LEU A 61 0.20 1.79 6.41
CA LEU A 61 -0.43 0.52 6.15
C LEU A 61 -1.02 0.53 4.75
N VAL A 62 -0.56 -0.39 3.94
CA VAL A 62 -1.02 -0.56 2.56
C VAL A 62 -1.88 -1.81 2.49
N VAL A 63 -3.11 -1.65 2.00
CA VAL A 63 -4.04 -2.74 1.70
C VAL A 63 -3.94 -3.03 0.21
N TYR A 64 -3.61 -4.27 -0.11
CA TYR A 64 -3.45 -4.73 -1.48
C TYR A 64 -4.15 -6.06 -1.70
N GLU A 65 -4.37 -6.37 -2.96
CA GLU A 65 -4.89 -7.64 -3.43
C GLU A 65 -3.86 -8.26 -4.36
N GLU A 66 -3.36 -9.45 -4.01
CA GLU A 66 -2.50 -10.21 -4.92
C GLU A 66 -3.34 -10.77 -6.07
N LEU A 67 -3.07 -10.24 -7.27
CA LEU A 67 -3.65 -10.76 -8.50
C LEU A 67 -2.87 -11.97 -8.99
N ASP A 68 -1.54 -11.90 -8.89
CA ASP A 68 -0.59 -12.94 -9.27
C ASP A 68 0.65 -12.93 -8.37
N ALA A 69 1.50 -13.95 -8.49
CA ALA A 69 2.71 -14.13 -7.67
C ALA A 69 3.68 -12.93 -7.64
N THR A 70 3.61 -12.03 -8.63
CA THR A 70 4.42 -10.81 -8.71
C THR A 70 3.58 -9.58 -9.07
N THR A 71 2.25 -9.63 -8.95
CA THR A 71 1.38 -8.54 -9.36
C THR A 71 0.36 -8.25 -8.29
N TRP A 72 0.45 -7.07 -7.70
CA TRP A 72 -0.37 -6.66 -6.58
C TRP A 72 -1.19 -5.41 -6.95
N TYR A 73 -2.50 -5.48 -6.74
CA TYR A 73 -3.40 -4.35 -6.91
C TYR A 73 -3.51 -3.59 -5.59
N VAL A 74 -3.07 -2.33 -5.60
CA VAL A 74 -3.18 -1.47 -4.41
C VAL A 74 -4.62 -1.01 -4.26
N VAL A 75 -5.28 -1.39 -3.16
CA VAL A 75 -6.66 -1.00 -2.90
C VAL A 75 -6.70 0.37 -2.24
N THR A 76 -5.92 0.53 -1.17
CA THR A 76 -5.84 1.79 -0.40
C THR A 76 -4.63 1.76 0.52
N ALA A 77 -4.15 2.93 0.94
CA ALA A 77 -3.10 3.07 1.95
C ALA A 77 -3.47 4.17 2.95
N TYR A 78 -2.98 4.06 4.19
CA TYR A 78 -3.19 5.05 5.24
C TYR A 78 -1.99 5.13 6.19
N ARG A 79 -1.76 6.32 6.77
CA ARG A 79 -0.71 6.50 7.80
C ARG A 79 -1.16 5.85 9.12
N VAL A 80 -0.24 5.15 9.78
CA VAL A 80 -0.48 4.41 11.03
C VAL A 80 -0.19 5.26 12.28
N GLY A 81 0.49 6.39 12.14
CA GLY A 81 0.72 7.31 13.25
C GLY A 81 -0.25 8.47 13.25
N GLU A 82 -1.38 8.33 13.97
CA GLU A 82 -2.02 9.38 14.80
C GLU A 82 -3.11 8.71 15.67
N GLU A 83 -2.70 7.81 16.59
CA GLU A 83 -3.51 7.54 17.78
C GLU A 83 -3.22 8.66 18.78
N GLY A 84 -4.02 9.74 18.70
CA GLY A 84 -4.16 10.73 19.77
C GLY A 84 -5.07 10.23 20.89
#